data_AF-A0A2E8VJZ5-F1
#
_entry.id   AF-A0A2E8VJZ5-F1
#
_cell.length_a   1.000
_cell.length_b   1.000
_cell.length_c   1.000
_cell.angle_alpha   90.00
_cell.angle_beta   90.00
_cell.angle_gamma   90.00
#
_symmetry.space_group_name_H-M   'P 1'
#
loop_
_entity.id
_entity.type
_entity.pdbx_description
1 polymer ?
#
loop_
_entity_poly.entity_id
_entity_poly.type
_entity_poly.pdbx_seq_one_letter_code
_entity_poly.pdbx_strand_id
1 'polypeptide(L)'
;MQRRSFLKAPAFALATLPASAFALNAARQTSLQPTADEVTGLPLLRLPPDFTYRALAWTGAPMPGGGPTPGKHDGMGWYRHGDSAFLLRNHELVISPRIAGGDVPVYDGLAVAPGIVSSLPDGFPGFAGGVTGVALDGAAQGSSIPLLAGTAQNCAGGMTPWGSWLTCEEIVLRGSKLKTDAGDGKDQGYVFEVPTPGDARFREAHRRHGFHETRGRRRRRRRQRVSHRRRGTFRVLSHAPVRSSPRGGRPRQRRQAPDAACPQSRRQPSDRSDVCRGRRNL
;
A
#
# COMPACT_ATOMS: atom_id res chain seq x y z
N MET A 1 -45.44 -51.19 62.84
CA MET A 1 -46.47 -50.27 62.32
C MET A 1 -45.87 -49.36 61.26
N GLN A 2 -46.68 -49.01 60.27
CA GLN A 2 -46.32 -48.46 58.98
C GLN A 2 -45.68 -47.05 58.96
N ARG A 3 -45.00 -46.82 57.82
CA ARG A 3 -44.81 -45.58 57.06
C ARG A 3 -43.79 -44.57 57.60
N ARG A 4 -42.73 -44.36 56.80
CA ARG A 4 -42.38 -43.02 56.30
C ARG A 4 -41.64 -43.12 54.96
N SER A 5 -42.25 -42.42 54.02
CA SER A 5 -41.92 -42.22 52.62
C SER A 5 -40.61 -41.44 52.44
N PHE A 6 -39.71 -41.94 51.58
CA PHE A 6 -38.55 -41.19 51.12
C PHE A 6 -38.95 -40.25 49.98
N LEU A 7 -38.87 -38.95 50.24
CA LEU A 7 -38.99 -37.91 49.21
C LEU A 7 -37.80 -37.96 48.25
N LYS A 8 -38.11 -37.88 46.96
CA LYS A 8 -37.18 -37.63 45.86
C LYS A 8 -36.63 -36.21 45.97
N ALA A 9 -35.31 -36.05 46.04
CA ALA A 9 -34.65 -34.76 45.84
C ALA A 9 -34.26 -34.60 44.35
N PRO A 10 -34.47 -33.44 43.71
CA PRO A 10 -33.95 -33.21 42.37
C PRO A 10 -32.47 -32.79 42.46
N ALA A 11 -31.62 -33.50 41.72
CA ALA A 11 -30.23 -33.10 41.53
C ALA A 11 -30.17 -31.90 40.56
N PHE A 12 -29.94 -30.70 41.08
CA PHE A 12 -29.48 -29.57 40.27
C PHE A 12 -27.99 -29.74 39.97
N ALA A 13 -27.66 -30.23 38.78
CA ALA A 13 -26.30 -30.17 38.27
C ALA A 13 -26.01 -28.74 37.81
N LEU A 14 -25.28 -27.98 38.63
CA LEU A 14 -24.75 -26.68 38.26
C LEU A 14 -23.63 -26.92 37.22
N ALA A 15 -23.94 -26.79 35.93
CA ALA A 15 -22.94 -26.80 34.87
C ALA A 15 -22.09 -25.53 34.99
N THR A 16 -20.94 -25.65 35.66
CA THR A 16 -19.91 -24.61 35.68
C THR A 16 -19.26 -24.54 34.31
N LEU A 17 -19.72 -23.61 33.48
CA LEU A 17 -19.02 -23.24 32.24
C LEU A 17 -17.60 -22.75 32.60
N PRO A 18 -16.53 -23.16 31.90
CA PRO A 18 -15.20 -22.61 32.09
C PRO A 18 -15.16 -21.22 31.46
N ALA A 19 -15.70 -20.21 32.14
CA ALA A 19 -15.56 -18.80 31.77
C ALA A 19 -14.11 -18.31 31.88
N SER A 20 -13.19 -19.15 32.37
CA SER A 20 -11.80 -18.83 32.65
C SER A 20 -10.92 -18.66 31.40
N ALA A 21 -11.28 -19.27 30.27
CA ALA A 21 -10.44 -19.23 29.06
C ALA A 21 -10.60 -17.93 28.23
N PHE A 22 -11.76 -17.26 28.31
CA PHE A 22 -11.99 -15.99 27.62
C PHE A 22 -11.54 -14.76 28.43
N ALA A 23 -11.53 -14.85 29.77
CA ALA A 23 -11.07 -13.76 30.64
C ALA A 23 -9.54 -13.57 30.62
N LEU A 24 -8.76 -14.63 30.37
CA LEU A 24 -7.30 -14.56 30.31
C LEU A 24 -6.74 -13.85 29.06
N ASN A 25 -7.52 -13.73 27.98
CA ASN A 25 -7.11 -12.95 26.79
C ASN A 25 -7.57 -11.49 26.83
N ALA A 26 -8.59 -11.15 27.62
CA ALA A 26 -9.03 -9.77 27.79
C ALA A 26 -8.10 -8.95 28.72
N ALA A 27 -7.44 -9.62 29.67
CA ALA A 27 -6.57 -8.98 30.67
C ALA A 27 -5.14 -8.67 30.19
N ARG A 28 -4.78 -9.01 28.95
CA ARG A 28 -3.54 -8.56 28.31
C ARG A 28 -3.79 -7.40 27.35
N GLN A 29 -4.70 -6.51 27.71
CA GLN A 29 -4.59 -5.12 27.28
C GLN A 29 -3.33 -4.55 27.94
N THR A 30 -2.18 -4.68 27.28
CA THR A 30 -1.01 -3.87 27.63
C THR A 30 -1.46 -2.42 27.49
N SER A 31 -1.66 -1.73 28.62
CA SER A 31 -1.98 -0.31 28.59
C SER A 31 -0.83 0.39 27.89
N LEU A 32 -1.12 1.03 26.75
CA LEU A 32 -0.10 1.76 26.01
C LEU A 32 0.41 2.91 26.88
N GLN A 33 1.72 2.96 27.11
CA GLN A 33 2.35 3.98 27.94
C GLN A 33 3.03 5.03 27.06
N PRO A 34 3.00 6.32 27.43
CA PRO A 34 3.87 7.31 26.79
C PRO A 34 5.32 6.82 26.81
N THR A 35 5.90 6.63 25.64
CA THR A 35 7.28 6.15 25.49
C THR A 35 8.12 7.29 24.96
N ALA A 36 9.25 7.58 25.60
CA ALA A 36 10.19 8.56 25.10
C ALA A 36 10.83 8.04 23.80
N ASP A 37 10.83 8.87 22.75
CA ASP A 37 11.59 8.64 21.54
C ASP A 37 13.09 8.55 21.86
N GLU A 38 13.79 7.54 21.35
CA GLU A 38 15.23 7.37 21.65
C GLU A 38 16.10 8.48 21.02
N VAL A 39 15.58 9.23 20.04
CA VAL A 39 16.32 10.32 19.38
C VAL A 39 16.04 11.67 20.03
N THR A 40 14.78 12.05 20.20
CA THR A 40 14.38 13.38 20.68
C THR A 40 14.08 13.43 22.18
N GLY A 41 13.88 12.29 22.84
CA GLY A 41 13.42 12.20 24.23
C GLY A 41 11.95 12.58 24.44
N LEU A 42 11.22 12.95 23.38
CA LEU A 42 9.83 13.37 23.46
C LEU A 42 8.89 12.15 23.46
N PRO A 43 7.79 12.16 24.23
CA PRO A 43 6.82 11.07 24.26
C PRO A 43 5.78 11.18 23.12
N LEU A 44 6.23 11.00 21.88
CA LEU A 44 5.41 11.13 20.67
C LEU A 44 4.42 9.97 20.46
N LEU A 45 4.79 8.76 20.88
CA LEU A 45 3.96 7.56 20.75
C LEU A 45 3.67 6.92 22.11
N ARG A 46 2.52 6.25 22.20
CA ARG A 46 2.22 5.32 23.29
C ARG A 46 2.41 3.89 22.82
N LEU A 47 3.28 3.12 23.48
CA LEU A 47 3.62 1.76 23.10
C LEU A 47 3.34 0.76 24.25
N PRO A 48 3.21 -0.54 23.96
CA PRO A 48 3.22 -1.55 25.01
C PRO A 48 4.53 -1.48 25.83
N PRO A 49 4.53 -2.01 27.07
CA PRO A 49 5.77 -2.20 27.81
C PRO A 49 6.83 -2.92 26.98
N ASP A 50 8.10 -2.54 27.17
CA ASP A 50 9.29 -3.10 26.51
C ASP A 50 9.44 -2.78 25.01
N PHE A 51 8.55 -1.99 24.42
CA PHE A 51 8.73 -1.44 23.07
C PHE A 51 9.38 -0.05 23.12
N THR A 52 10.32 0.18 22.22
CA THR A 52 10.90 1.50 21.96
C THR A 52 10.70 1.92 20.51
N TYR A 53 10.95 3.18 20.21
CA TYR A 53 10.89 3.71 18.85
C TYR A 53 11.88 4.84 18.67
N ARG A 54 12.18 5.09 17.39
CA ARG A 54 13.03 6.18 16.92
C ARG A 54 12.28 7.00 15.88
N ALA A 55 12.17 8.30 16.10
CA ALA A 55 11.78 9.25 15.07
C ALA A 55 12.92 9.36 14.04
N LEU A 56 12.63 9.05 12.78
CA LEU A 56 13.64 9.05 11.71
C LEU A 56 13.69 10.40 10.99
N ALA A 57 12.56 10.92 10.52
CA ALA A 57 12.49 12.12 9.70
C ALA A 57 11.20 12.89 9.94
N TRP A 58 11.25 14.21 9.75
CA TRP A 58 10.18 15.14 10.12
C TRP A 58 9.69 15.95 8.92
N THR A 59 8.38 16.18 8.85
CA THR A 59 7.81 17.22 7.99
C THR A 59 8.47 18.56 8.31
N GLY A 60 8.75 19.37 7.30
CA GLY A 60 9.38 20.69 7.49
C GLY A 60 10.90 20.64 7.57
N ALA A 61 11.52 19.47 7.83
CA ALA A 61 12.97 19.35 7.89
C ALA A 61 13.60 19.68 6.53
N PRO A 62 14.72 20.41 6.49
CA PRO A 62 15.35 20.80 5.24
C PRO A 62 15.81 19.57 4.45
N MET A 63 15.59 19.58 3.14
CA MET A 63 16.11 18.56 2.23
C MET A 63 17.33 19.08 1.45
N PRO A 64 18.27 18.19 1.06
CA PRO A 64 19.37 18.56 0.18
C PRO A 64 18.88 19.19 -1.13
N GLY A 65 19.54 20.28 -1.52
CA GLY A 65 19.20 21.05 -2.72
C GLY A 65 18.00 21.99 -2.57
N GLY A 66 17.40 22.08 -1.38
CA GLY A 66 16.40 23.09 -1.02
C GLY A 66 15.00 22.52 -0.74
N GLY A 67 14.16 23.36 -0.13
CA GLY A 67 12.78 23.01 0.21
C GLY A 67 12.64 22.19 1.51
N PRO A 68 11.47 22.28 2.18
CA PRO A 68 11.17 21.46 3.34
C PRO A 68 10.68 20.07 2.92
N THR A 69 10.92 19.08 3.78
CA THR A 69 10.30 17.77 3.70
C THR A 69 8.77 17.93 3.70
N PRO A 70 8.05 17.46 2.66
CA PRO A 70 6.60 17.65 2.59
C PRO A 70 5.88 16.85 3.66
N GLY A 71 4.66 17.27 4.03
CA GLY A 71 3.84 16.56 5.00
C GLY A 71 3.11 15.35 4.42
N LYS A 72 2.08 14.90 5.16
CA LYS A 72 1.19 13.78 4.78
C LYS A 72 1.96 12.54 4.29
N HIS A 73 2.91 12.10 5.10
CA HIS A 73 3.62 10.85 4.87
C HIS A 73 2.63 9.69 4.81
N ASP A 74 2.68 8.90 3.75
CA ASP A 74 1.80 7.75 3.55
C ASP A 74 2.62 6.51 3.20
N GLY A 75 2.14 5.63 2.34
CA GLY A 75 2.72 4.33 2.02
C GLY A 75 4.22 4.39 1.76
N MET A 76 4.92 3.45 2.38
CA MET A 76 6.38 3.37 2.34
C MET A 76 6.86 1.96 2.00
N GLY A 77 8.07 1.89 1.48
CA GLY A 77 8.82 0.65 1.30
C GLY A 77 10.29 0.92 1.53
N TRP A 78 11.06 -0.07 1.93
CA TRP A 78 12.50 0.10 2.12
C TRP A 78 13.28 -0.69 1.07
N TYR A 79 14.47 -0.20 0.78
CA TYR A 79 15.41 -0.84 -0.12
C TYR A 79 16.82 -0.70 0.41
N ARG A 80 17.68 -1.66 0.06
CA ARG A 80 19.10 -1.65 0.37
C ARG A 80 19.90 -1.79 -0.92
N HIS A 81 20.89 -0.92 -1.09
CA HIS A 81 21.86 -0.95 -2.18
C HIS A 81 23.27 -0.90 -1.61
N GLY A 82 24.01 -2.01 -1.72
CA GLY A 82 25.29 -2.14 -1.06
C GLY A 82 25.15 -1.91 0.45
N ASP A 83 25.91 -0.94 0.97
CA ASP A 83 25.90 -0.62 2.40
C ASP A 83 24.85 0.41 2.81
N SER A 84 24.13 1.00 1.85
CA SER A 84 23.13 2.05 2.12
C SER A 84 21.71 1.52 2.08
N ALA A 85 20.88 1.95 3.02
CA ALA A 85 19.45 1.64 3.09
C ALA A 85 18.60 2.90 3.09
N PHE A 86 17.49 2.85 2.35
CA PHE A 86 16.55 3.96 2.22
C PHE A 86 15.12 3.50 2.45
N LEU A 87 14.34 4.32 3.12
CA LEU A 87 12.88 4.22 3.19
C LEU A 87 12.29 5.18 2.14
N LEU A 88 11.66 4.61 1.13
CA LEU A 88 10.94 5.32 0.08
C LEU A 88 9.55 5.65 0.63
N ARG A 89 9.19 6.94 0.62
CA ARG A 89 8.02 7.47 1.33
C ARG A 89 7.19 8.34 0.40
N ASN A 90 5.91 8.01 0.29
CA ASN A 90 4.93 8.81 -0.42
C ASN A 90 4.50 10.05 0.38
N HIS A 91 4.06 11.08 -0.35
CA HIS A 91 3.39 12.27 0.20
C HIS A 91 1.98 12.41 -0.38
N GLU A 92 0.95 12.26 0.45
CA GLU A 92 -0.47 12.25 0.06
C GLU A 92 -1.05 13.68 -0.07
N LEU A 93 -0.30 14.55 -0.73
CA LEU A 93 -0.68 15.94 -0.98
C LEU A 93 -1.25 16.09 -2.39
N VAL A 94 -2.26 16.93 -2.56
CA VAL A 94 -2.84 17.22 -3.88
C VAL A 94 -2.29 18.54 -4.40
N ILE A 95 -2.64 19.65 -3.75
CA ILE A 95 -2.27 21.01 -4.14
C ILE A 95 -1.55 21.68 -2.97
N SER A 96 -0.30 22.08 -3.20
CA SER A 96 0.60 22.81 -2.28
C SER A 96 1.85 23.19 -3.09
N PRO A 97 2.84 23.91 -2.55
CA PRO A 97 4.14 23.97 -3.20
C PRO A 97 4.69 22.55 -3.45
N ARG A 98 5.08 22.28 -4.69
CA ARG A 98 5.64 20.98 -5.08
C ARG A 98 6.89 20.65 -4.26
N ILE A 99 7.21 19.35 -4.17
CA ILE A 99 8.50 18.90 -3.65
C ILE A 99 9.61 19.62 -4.45
N ALA A 100 10.45 20.35 -3.73
CA ALA A 100 11.62 21.02 -4.27
C ALA A 100 12.90 20.35 -3.76
N GLY A 101 14.02 20.64 -4.42
CA GLY A 101 15.34 20.21 -3.99
C GLY A 101 16.09 19.42 -5.05
N GLY A 102 17.33 19.84 -5.33
CA GLY A 102 18.22 19.19 -6.28
C GLY A 102 17.62 19.08 -7.68
N ASP A 103 18.10 18.12 -8.48
CA ASP A 103 17.57 17.84 -9.82
C ASP A 103 16.34 16.92 -9.78
N VAL A 104 15.47 17.05 -8.76
CA VAL A 104 14.32 16.13 -8.61
C VAL A 104 13.49 16.07 -9.89
N PRO A 105 13.21 14.88 -10.43
CA PRO A 105 12.41 14.77 -11.62
C PRO A 105 10.94 15.11 -11.31
N VAL A 106 10.37 15.98 -12.16
CA VAL A 106 9.04 16.57 -11.99
C VAL A 106 8.10 16.02 -13.07
N TYR A 107 7.00 15.38 -12.66
CA TYR A 107 5.96 14.95 -13.59
C TYR A 107 5.22 16.16 -14.17
N ASP A 108 4.47 16.88 -13.34
CA ASP A 108 3.79 18.11 -13.72
C ASP A 108 4.43 19.32 -13.03
N GLY A 109 5.01 20.21 -13.86
CA GLY A 109 5.66 21.43 -13.41
C GLY A 109 4.73 22.63 -13.30
N LEU A 110 3.43 22.47 -13.62
CA LEU A 110 2.47 23.57 -13.63
C LEU A 110 2.43 24.23 -12.26
N ALA A 111 2.75 25.52 -12.26
CA ALA A 111 2.52 26.44 -11.16
C ALA A 111 2.10 27.77 -11.77
N VAL A 112 1.08 28.39 -11.19
CA VAL A 112 0.54 29.67 -11.62
C VAL A 112 0.72 30.65 -10.47
N ALA A 113 1.42 31.74 -10.71
CA ALA A 113 1.57 32.77 -9.69
C ALA A 113 0.21 33.45 -9.41
N PRO A 114 -0.02 33.92 -8.17
CA PRO A 114 -1.20 34.72 -7.85
C PRO A 114 -1.36 35.90 -8.82
N GLY A 115 -2.60 36.21 -9.19
CA GLY A 115 -2.92 37.34 -10.06
C GLY A 115 -2.60 37.17 -11.56
N ILE A 116 -1.99 36.05 -11.99
CA ILE A 116 -1.75 35.77 -13.42
C ILE A 116 -3.04 35.34 -14.13
N VAL A 117 -3.84 34.50 -13.48
CA VAL A 117 -5.06 33.92 -14.05
C VAL A 117 -6.25 34.37 -13.22
N SER A 118 -7.22 35.05 -13.85
CA SER A 118 -8.37 35.64 -13.14
C SER A 118 -9.27 34.62 -12.44
N SER A 119 -9.34 33.38 -12.96
CA SER A 119 -10.09 32.27 -12.35
C SER A 119 -9.36 31.61 -11.18
N LEU A 120 -8.09 31.93 -10.97
CA LEU A 120 -7.25 31.46 -9.87
C LEU A 120 -6.53 32.67 -9.22
N PRO A 121 -7.26 33.54 -8.49
CA PRO A 121 -6.69 34.76 -7.92
C PRO A 121 -5.48 34.49 -7.01
N ASP A 122 -5.56 33.41 -6.22
CA ASP A 122 -4.51 32.96 -5.31
C ASP A 122 -3.41 32.12 -6.01
N GLY A 123 -3.52 31.95 -7.33
CA GLY A 123 -2.64 31.12 -8.13
C GLY A 123 -2.89 29.62 -7.97
N PHE A 124 -1.99 28.83 -8.55
CA PHE A 124 -1.91 27.39 -8.40
C PHE A 124 -0.49 27.03 -7.97
N PRO A 125 -0.25 26.64 -6.71
CA PRO A 125 1.10 26.43 -6.19
C PRO A 125 1.78 25.18 -6.75
N GLY A 126 1.02 24.31 -7.41
CA GLY A 126 1.48 23.08 -8.04
C GLY A 126 0.89 21.81 -7.45
N PHE A 127 1.19 20.70 -8.11
CA PHE A 127 0.91 19.37 -7.58
C PHE A 127 2.00 18.96 -6.58
N ALA A 128 1.58 18.67 -5.35
CA ALA A 128 2.48 18.54 -4.20
C ALA A 128 2.69 17.12 -3.69
N GLY A 129 2.05 16.14 -4.32
CA GLY A 129 2.40 14.75 -4.13
C GLY A 129 3.82 14.47 -4.62
N GLY A 130 4.28 13.27 -4.30
CA GLY A 130 5.58 12.79 -4.75
C GLY A 130 6.16 11.74 -3.81
N VAL A 131 7.46 11.53 -3.96
CA VAL A 131 8.22 10.56 -3.19
C VAL A 131 9.51 11.19 -2.69
N THR A 132 9.82 10.95 -1.42
CA THR A 132 11.13 11.21 -0.84
C THR A 132 11.77 9.89 -0.38
N GLY A 133 13.10 9.86 -0.30
CA GLY A 133 13.87 8.78 0.30
C GLY A 133 14.44 9.23 1.64
N VAL A 134 14.18 8.49 2.71
CA VAL A 134 14.80 8.72 4.02
C VAL A 134 15.98 7.79 4.18
N ALA A 135 17.18 8.32 4.40
CA ALA A 135 18.35 7.49 4.68
C ALA A 135 18.19 6.79 6.04
N LEU A 136 18.40 5.47 6.06
CA LEU A 136 18.26 4.63 7.26
C LEU A 136 19.58 4.33 7.95
N ASP A 137 20.71 4.55 7.27
CA ASP A 137 22.05 4.29 7.77
C ASP A 137 23.04 5.39 7.36
N GLY A 138 24.25 5.29 7.92
CA GLY A 138 25.35 6.22 7.67
C GLY A 138 25.17 7.60 8.32
N ALA A 139 26.08 8.52 7.98
CA ALA A 139 26.11 9.87 8.54
C ALA A 139 24.86 10.72 8.19
N ALA A 140 24.12 10.30 7.16
CA ALA A 140 22.91 10.97 6.70
C ALA A 140 21.62 10.37 7.30
N GLN A 141 21.72 9.42 8.25
CA GLN A 141 20.55 8.76 8.84
C GLN A 141 19.50 9.78 9.31
N GLY A 142 18.26 9.60 8.85
CA GLY A 142 17.13 10.48 9.15
C GLY A 142 16.95 11.67 8.21
N SER A 143 17.93 11.95 7.33
CA SER A 143 17.76 12.95 6.27
C SER A 143 16.84 12.45 5.16
N SER A 144 16.04 13.36 4.59
CA SER A 144 15.17 13.09 3.43
C SER A 144 15.77 13.66 2.16
N ILE A 145 15.71 12.92 1.06
CA ILE A 145 16.06 13.38 -0.30
C ILE A 145 14.85 13.30 -1.23
N PRO A 146 14.67 14.26 -2.15
CA PRO A 146 13.55 14.24 -3.08
C PRO A 146 13.81 13.25 -4.23
N LEU A 147 12.79 12.44 -4.60
CA LEU A 147 12.91 11.39 -5.62
C LEU A 147 11.90 11.52 -6.77
N LEU A 148 10.71 12.09 -6.51
CA LEU A 148 9.68 12.39 -7.50
C LEU A 148 8.87 13.59 -7.02
N ALA A 149 8.58 14.53 -7.92
CA ALA A 149 7.74 15.69 -7.66
C ALA A 149 6.66 15.87 -8.74
N GLY A 150 5.67 16.74 -8.49
CA GLY A 150 4.67 17.12 -9.49
C GLY A 150 3.60 16.07 -9.75
N THR A 151 3.38 15.16 -8.79
CA THR A 151 2.28 14.19 -8.79
C THR A 151 1.23 14.58 -7.74
N ALA A 152 0.07 13.95 -7.76
CA ALA A 152 -1.06 14.27 -6.90
C ALA A 152 -1.51 13.06 -6.07
N GLN A 153 -1.55 13.23 -4.75
CA GLN A 153 -2.12 12.29 -3.80
C GLN A 153 -1.49 10.89 -3.85
N ASN A 154 -0.17 10.84 -3.75
CA ASN A 154 0.55 9.58 -3.65
C ASN A 154 0.20 8.91 -2.32
N CYS A 155 -0.55 7.82 -2.38
CA CYS A 155 -1.07 7.13 -1.20
C CYS A 155 -0.20 5.92 -0.88
N ALA A 156 -0.47 4.78 -1.51
CA ALA A 156 0.25 3.53 -1.30
C ALA A 156 1.29 3.22 -2.40
N GLY A 157 1.96 2.08 -2.28
CA GLY A 157 2.94 1.65 -3.26
C GLY A 157 3.44 0.23 -3.06
N GLY A 158 4.52 -0.11 -3.75
CA GLY A 158 5.19 -1.40 -3.60
C GLY A 158 6.57 -1.42 -4.25
N MET A 159 7.52 -2.09 -3.60
CA MET A 159 8.83 -2.35 -4.17
C MET A 159 8.71 -3.33 -5.34
N THR A 160 9.38 -3.03 -6.44
CA THR A 160 9.53 -3.97 -7.55
C THR A 160 10.66 -4.97 -7.24
N PRO A 161 10.62 -6.19 -7.80
CA PRO A 161 11.70 -7.17 -7.64
C PRO A 161 13.06 -6.72 -8.18
N TRP A 162 13.10 -5.65 -8.99
CA TRP A 162 14.31 -5.09 -9.60
C TRP A 162 14.72 -3.75 -8.97
N GLY A 163 14.25 -3.47 -7.75
CA GLY A 163 14.80 -2.40 -6.92
C GLY A 163 14.28 -1.00 -7.23
N SER A 164 13.04 -0.85 -7.69
CA SER A 164 12.36 0.46 -7.83
C SER A 164 11.10 0.50 -6.97
N TRP A 165 10.59 1.71 -6.70
CA TRP A 165 9.34 1.91 -5.95
C TRP A 165 8.21 2.26 -6.89
N LEU A 166 7.09 1.56 -6.79
CA LEU A 166 5.84 1.96 -7.42
C LEU A 166 5.08 2.84 -6.46
N THR A 167 4.82 4.09 -6.85
CA THR A 167 3.93 5.01 -6.12
C THR A 167 2.62 5.19 -6.87
N CYS A 168 1.52 5.27 -6.13
CA CYS A 168 0.17 5.30 -6.70
C CYS A 168 -0.56 6.59 -6.31
N GLU A 169 -1.02 7.34 -7.31
CA GLU A 169 -1.96 8.43 -7.09
C GLU A 169 -3.36 7.86 -6.80
N GLU A 170 -3.96 8.25 -5.67
CA GLU A 170 -5.31 7.81 -5.32
C GLU A 170 -6.39 8.51 -6.17
N ILE A 171 -6.11 9.74 -6.58
CA ILE A 171 -7.04 10.59 -7.31
C ILE A 171 -6.92 10.42 -8.83
N VAL A 172 -8.02 10.68 -9.54
CA VAL A 172 -7.97 10.86 -11.00
C VAL A 172 -8.39 12.29 -11.32
N LEU A 173 -7.42 13.11 -11.71
CA LEU A 173 -7.66 14.49 -12.15
C LEU A 173 -7.44 14.58 -13.66
N ARG A 174 -8.27 15.40 -14.31
CA ARG A 174 -8.06 15.76 -15.71
C ARG A 174 -7.35 17.11 -15.74
N GLY A 175 -6.13 17.11 -16.25
CA GLY A 175 -5.30 18.31 -16.26
C GLY A 175 -5.90 19.43 -17.11
N SER A 176 -6.64 19.08 -18.15
CA SER A 176 -7.44 20.01 -18.96
C SER A 176 -8.58 20.73 -18.22
N LYS A 177 -8.88 20.34 -16.98
CA LYS A 177 -9.79 21.08 -16.11
C LYS A 177 -9.08 22.17 -15.31
N LEU A 178 -7.76 22.10 -15.18
CA LEU A 178 -6.92 23.17 -14.68
C LEU A 178 -6.51 24.03 -15.88
N LYS A 179 -7.47 24.78 -16.41
CA LYS A 179 -7.22 25.72 -17.50
C LYS A 179 -6.54 26.94 -16.94
N THR A 180 -5.31 27.18 -17.39
CA THR A 180 -4.51 28.33 -16.99
C THR A 180 -3.92 28.98 -18.24
N ASP A 181 -3.61 30.27 -18.17
CA ASP A 181 -2.94 30.97 -19.27
C ASP A 181 -1.50 30.46 -19.49
N ALA A 182 -0.95 29.71 -18.53
CA ALA A 182 0.34 29.02 -18.61
C ALA A 182 0.25 27.63 -19.29
N GLY A 183 -0.93 27.23 -19.75
CA GLY A 183 -1.21 25.92 -20.34
C GLY A 183 -2.06 25.01 -19.43
N ASP A 184 -2.42 23.85 -19.97
CA ASP A 184 -3.17 22.84 -19.23
C ASP A 184 -2.23 22.02 -18.33
N GLY A 185 -2.72 21.63 -17.16
CA GLY A 185 -2.05 20.64 -16.32
C GLY A 185 -1.97 19.28 -17.03
N LYS A 186 -1.08 18.41 -16.55
CA LYS A 186 -1.08 16.99 -16.92
C LYS A 186 -2.22 16.27 -16.20
N ASP A 187 -2.72 15.21 -16.82
CA ASP A 187 -3.64 14.29 -16.16
C ASP A 187 -2.97 13.68 -14.93
N GLN A 188 -3.74 13.43 -13.87
CA GLN A 188 -3.29 12.68 -12.70
C GLN A 188 -4.12 11.40 -12.55
N GLY A 189 -3.65 10.46 -11.73
CA GLY A 189 -4.20 9.13 -11.49
C GLY A 189 -3.40 8.01 -12.12
N TYR A 190 -2.08 8.11 -12.07
CA TYR A 190 -1.13 7.13 -12.58
C TYR A 190 -0.41 6.38 -11.45
N VAL A 191 0.21 5.27 -11.84
CA VAL A 191 1.26 4.61 -11.07
C VAL A 191 2.59 4.98 -11.69
N PHE A 192 3.50 5.52 -10.88
CA PHE A 192 4.85 5.90 -11.29
C PHE A 192 5.86 4.92 -10.74
N GLU A 193 6.82 4.52 -11.57
CA GLU A 193 7.99 3.77 -11.14
C GLU A 193 9.14 4.74 -10.83
N VAL A 194 9.53 4.83 -9.56
CA VAL A 194 10.58 5.70 -9.04
C VAL A 194 11.85 4.87 -8.80
N PRO A 195 12.95 5.14 -9.52
CA PRO A 195 14.23 4.50 -9.25
C PRO A 195 14.72 4.83 -7.83
N THR A 196 15.35 3.87 -7.17
CA THR A 196 15.95 4.09 -5.85
C THR A 196 17.30 4.80 -5.96
N PRO A 197 17.73 5.54 -4.93
CA PRO A 197 19.10 6.03 -4.82
C PRO A 197 20.13 4.90 -5.06
N GLY A 198 21.17 5.18 -5.85
CA GLY A 198 22.19 4.19 -6.25
C GLY A 198 21.88 3.43 -7.54
N ASP A 199 20.64 3.47 -8.04
CA ASP A 199 20.31 2.89 -9.35
C ASP A 199 20.90 3.73 -10.51
N ALA A 200 21.43 3.09 -11.55
CA ALA A 200 21.90 3.81 -12.74
C ALA A 200 20.76 4.62 -13.41
N ARG A 201 19.53 4.09 -13.37
CA ARG A 201 18.31 4.75 -13.85
C ARG A 201 17.93 5.97 -13.02
N PHE A 202 18.34 6.04 -11.75
CA PHE A 202 18.14 7.22 -10.92
C PHE A 202 18.86 8.43 -11.54
N ARG A 203 20.13 8.26 -11.94
CA ARG A 203 20.89 9.32 -12.62
C ARG A 203 20.35 9.66 -14.01
N GLU A 204 19.68 8.72 -14.67
CA GLU A 204 19.06 8.94 -15.98
C GLU A 204 17.70 9.65 -15.87
N ALA A 205 16.85 9.26 -14.92
CA ALA A 205 15.56 9.91 -14.64
C ALA A 205 15.77 11.36 -14.18
N HIS A 206 16.78 11.62 -13.34
CA HIS A 206 17.20 12.98 -12.98
C HIS A 206 17.71 13.78 -14.20
N ARG A 207 18.36 13.15 -15.18
CA ARG A 207 18.87 13.83 -16.39
C ARG A 207 17.83 14.04 -17.49
N ARG A 208 16.81 13.18 -17.59
CA ARG A 208 15.83 13.17 -18.69
C ARG A 208 14.42 13.63 -18.28
N HIS A 209 14.17 13.87 -16.99
CA HIS A 209 12.84 14.20 -16.43
C HIS A 209 11.74 13.22 -16.88
N GLY A 210 12.05 11.93 -17.01
CA GLY A 210 11.14 10.92 -17.58
C GLY A 210 10.86 9.77 -16.62
N PHE A 211 9.58 9.41 -16.48
CA PHE A 211 9.11 8.23 -15.72
C PHE A 211 8.30 7.29 -16.59
N HIS A 212 8.24 6.01 -16.20
CA HIS A 212 7.26 5.07 -16.75
C HIS A 212 5.96 5.20 -15.97
N GLU A 213 4.90 5.62 -16.65
CA GLU A 213 3.55 5.74 -16.08
C GLU A 213 2.64 4.63 -16.63
N THR A 214 1.76 4.08 -15.79
CA THR A 214 0.70 3.19 -16.27
C THR A 214 -0.66 3.59 -15.69
N ARG A 215 -1.66 3.68 -16.58
CA ARG A 215 -3.06 3.95 -16.22
C ARG A 215 -3.87 2.66 -16.21
N GLY A 216 -4.68 2.44 -15.18
CA GLY A 216 -5.42 1.19 -15.02
C GLY A 216 -6.41 0.93 -16.15
N ARG A 217 -6.20 -0.13 -16.94
CA ARG A 217 -7.20 -0.68 -17.89
C ARG A 217 -7.88 -1.92 -17.29
N ARG A 218 -9.21 -2.03 -17.45
CA ARG A 218 -10.05 -3.13 -16.91
C ARG A 218 -9.65 -4.50 -17.49
N ARG A 219 -9.21 -5.46 -16.67
CA ARG A 219 -9.43 -6.90 -16.89
C ARG A 219 -9.68 -7.65 -15.56
N ARG A 220 -10.60 -8.62 -15.59
CA ARG A 220 -11.10 -9.38 -14.42
C ARG A 220 -10.05 -10.38 -13.90
N ARG A 221 -9.57 -10.19 -12.65
CA ARG A 221 -9.41 -11.16 -11.53
C ARG A 221 -8.10 -10.95 -10.69
N ARG A 222 -8.31 -10.67 -9.38
CA ARG A 222 -7.48 -10.71 -8.13
C ARG A 222 -6.15 -9.90 -8.04
N ARG A 223 -5.78 -9.15 -6.98
CA ARG A 223 -6.42 -8.18 -6.02
C ARG A 223 -5.29 -7.25 -5.48
N GLN A 224 -5.36 -5.93 -5.73
CA GLN A 224 -4.81 -4.85 -4.90
C GLN A 224 -5.97 -3.85 -4.77
N ARG A 225 -6.34 -3.41 -3.56
CA ARG A 225 -7.56 -2.62 -3.32
C ARG A 225 -7.21 -1.14 -3.28
N VAL A 226 -7.75 -0.38 -4.23
CA VAL A 226 -7.82 1.09 -4.17
C VAL A 226 -9.06 1.48 -3.36
N SER A 227 -8.93 2.46 -2.46
CA SER A 227 -9.92 2.85 -1.44
C SER A 227 -11.08 3.70 -1.97
N HIS A 228 -11.71 3.29 -3.08
CA HIS A 228 -13.05 3.79 -3.41
C HIS A 228 -13.89 2.73 -4.10
N ARG A 229 -15.20 2.72 -3.79
CA ARG A 229 -16.20 1.66 -4.05
C ARG A 229 -16.28 1.08 -5.48
N ARG A 230 -15.57 1.59 -6.48
CA ARG A 230 -15.48 0.99 -7.82
C ARG A 230 -14.18 1.40 -8.53
N ARG A 231 -13.17 0.52 -8.65
CA ARG A 231 -12.31 0.31 -9.85
C ARG A 231 -11.07 -0.59 -9.58
N GLY A 232 -10.73 -1.37 -10.62
CA GLY A 232 -9.42 -1.92 -11.07
C GLY A 232 -8.37 -2.46 -10.11
N THR A 233 -7.73 -3.57 -10.49
CA THR A 233 -6.48 -4.09 -9.90
C THR A 233 -5.33 -3.85 -10.88
N PHE A 234 -4.18 -3.37 -10.41
CA PHE A 234 -2.97 -3.18 -11.24
C PHE A 234 -2.06 -4.40 -11.20
N ARG A 235 -1.33 -4.63 -12.30
CA ARG A 235 -0.21 -5.59 -12.38
C ARG A 235 0.86 -4.97 -13.29
N VAL A 236 2.02 -4.68 -12.72
CA VAL A 236 3.22 -4.31 -13.49
C VAL A 236 3.89 -5.62 -13.91
N LEU A 237 4.16 -5.78 -15.21
CA LEU A 237 4.83 -6.95 -15.78
C LEU A 237 6.24 -6.54 -16.22
N SER A 238 7.25 -7.32 -15.81
CA SER A 238 8.63 -7.13 -16.24
C SER A 238 8.78 -7.30 -17.75
N HIS A 239 9.49 -6.39 -18.43
CA HIS A 239 9.87 -6.53 -19.84
C HIS A 239 11.31 -7.04 -20.06
N ALA A 240 11.98 -7.54 -19.01
CA ALA A 240 13.31 -8.13 -19.16
C ALA A 240 13.22 -9.65 -19.37
N PRO A 241 13.96 -10.23 -20.34
CA PRO A 241 14.05 -11.67 -20.50
C PRO A 241 14.74 -12.26 -19.27
N VAL A 242 14.12 -13.26 -18.65
CA VAL A 242 14.76 -14.11 -17.65
C VAL A 242 15.99 -14.72 -18.32
N ARG A 243 17.20 -14.32 -17.91
CA ARG A 243 18.43 -15.00 -18.31
C ARG A 243 18.36 -16.42 -17.75
N SER A 244 17.96 -17.37 -18.59
CA SER A 244 18.07 -18.78 -18.29
C SER A 244 19.55 -19.14 -18.13
N SER A 245 19.89 -19.72 -16.97
CA SER A 245 21.20 -20.33 -16.72
C SER A 245 21.41 -21.50 -17.70
N PRO A 246 22.63 -21.70 -18.25
CA PRO A 246 22.87 -22.70 -19.26
C PRO A 246 23.14 -24.06 -18.60
N ARG A 247 22.09 -24.80 -18.24
CA ARG A 247 22.18 -26.26 -18.07
C ARG A 247 20.91 -26.90 -18.61
N GLY A 248 21.10 -27.72 -19.64
CA GLY A 248 20.04 -28.38 -20.39
C GLY A 248 19.12 -29.23 -19.52
N GLY A 249 17.82 -29.03 -19.71
CA GLY A 249 16.78 -29.88 -19.16
C GLY A 249 15.45 -29.50 -19.81
N ARG A 250 14.91 -30.35 -20.68
CA ARG A 250 13.62 -30.13 -21.35
C ARG A 250 12.50 -30.01 -20.29
N PRO A 251 11.62 -28.99 -20.32
CA PRO A 251 10.52 -28.92 -19.38
C PRO A 251 9.45 -29.96 -19.72
N ARG A 252 9.22 -30.91 -18.80
CA ARG A 252 8.03 -31.77 -18.80
C ARG A 252 6.81 -30.94 -18.43
N GLN A 253 5.80 -30.94 -19.30
CA GLN A 253 4.48 -30.37 -19.06
C GLN A 253 3.77 -31.19 -17.97
N ARG A 254 3.75 -30.72 -16.71
CA ARG A 254 2.84 -31.26 -15.69
C ARG A 254 1.45 -30.71 -15.98
N ARG A 255 0.58 -31.53 -16.58
CA ARG A 255 -0.87 -31.31 -16.58
C ARG A 255 -1.36 -31.48 -15.13
N GLN A 256 -1.94 -30.43 -14.55
CA GLN A 256 -2.76 -30.58 -13.34
C GLN A 256 -4.08 -31.26 -13.76
N ALA A 257 -4.37 -32.40 -13.15
CA ALA A 257 -5.68 -33.04 -13.22
C ALA A 257 -6.71 -32.17 -12.46
N PRO A 258 -7.98 -32.13 -12.89
CA PRO A 258 -9.02 -31.45 -12.11
C PRO A 258 -9.27 -32.22 -10.81
N ASP A 259 -9.26 -31.51 -9.69
CA ASP A 259 -9.55 -32.05 -8.37
C ASP A 259 -10.95 -32.68 -8.33
N ALA A 260 -10.95 -33.95 -7.89
CA ALA A 260 -12.13 -34.77 -7.70
C ALA A 260 -12.97 -34.28 -6.50
N ALA A 261 -14.28 -34.47 -6.64
CA ALA A 261 -15.30 -34.11 -5.68
C ALA A 261 -15.13 -34.79 -4.30
N CYS A 262 -15.55 -34.04 -3.26
CA CYS A 262 -15.68 -34.49 -1.88
C CYS A 262 -16.70 -35.65 -1.75
N PRO A 263 -16.43 -36.71 -0.97
CA PRO A 263 -17.31 -37.87 -0.87
C PRO A 263 -18.53 -37.60 0.03
N GLN A 264 -19.73 -37.75 -0.54
CA GLN A 264 -20.97 -37.82 0.23
C GLN A 264 -21.17 -39.23 0.82
N SER A 265 -21.49 -39.25 2.10
CA SER A 265 -21.76 -40.44 2.91
C SER A 265 -22.97 -41.23 2.42
N ARG A 266 -22.81 -42.56 2.37
CA ARG A 266 -23.84 -43.58 2.12
C ARG A 266 -25.06 -43.40 3.02
N ARG A 267 -26.27 -43.35 2.44
CA ARG A 267 -27.51 -43.87 3.02
C ARG A 267 -28.20 -44.77 1.97
N GLN A 268 -28.75 -45.87 2.45
CA GLN A 268 -29.28 -47.04 1.73
C GLN A 268 -30.56 -46.76 0.90
N PRO A 269 -30.96 -47.70 0.00
CA PRO A 269 -31.99 -47.49 -1.01
C PRO A 269 -33.37 -48.04 -0.59
N SER A 270 -34.42 -47.37 -1.06
CA SER A 270 -35.79 -47.87 -1.24
C SER A 270 -36.50 -46.86 -2.14
N ASP A 271 -37.37 -47.14 -3.07
CA ASP A 271 -37.86 -48.31 -3.82
C ASP A 271 -38.74 -47.66 -4.91
N ARG A 272 -38.80 -48.26 -6.12
CA ARG A 272 -39.74 -47.92 -7.22
C ARG A 272 -39.62 -46.52 -7.85
N SER A 273 -40.07 -46.24 -9.06
CA SER A 273 -40.27 -46.95 -10.32
C SER A 273 -40.66 -45.84 -11.31
N ASP A 274 -40.43 -46.05 -12.60
CA ASP A 274 -41.16 -45.42 -13.70
C ASP A 274 -40.91 -43.91 -13.97
N VAL A 275 -41.02 -43.33 -15.17
CA VAL A 275 -41.18 -43.75 -16.56
C VAL A 275 -41.08 -42.43 -17.36
N CYS A 276 -40.50 -42.50 -18.55
CA CYS A 276 -40.74 -41.66 -19.74
C CYS A 276 -40.54 -40.12 -19.77
N ARG A 277 -39.77 -39.75 -20.81
CA ARG A 277 -40.08 -38.79 -21.89
C ARG A 277 -40.14 -37.29 -21.54
N GLY A 278 -39.24 -36.56 -22.20
CA GLY A 278 -39.66 -35.85 -23.41
C GLY A 278 -39.59 -34.32 -23.40
N ARG A 279 -38.72 -33.83 -24.30
CA ARG A 279 -38.88 -32.67 -25.19
C ARG A 279 -38.99 -31.23 -24.63
N ARG A 280 -37.98 -30.45 -25.09
CA ARG A 280 -38.04 -29.18 -25.86
C ARG A 280 -38.54 -27.90 -25.16
N ASN A 281 -37.65 -26.91 -25.29
CA ASN A 281 -37.84 -25.50 -25.65
C ASN A 281 -38.81 -24.66 -24.80
N LEU A 282 -38.26 -23.68 -24.09
CA LEU A 282 -37.99 -22.32 -24.58
C LEU A 282 -36.84 -21.70 -23.76
#